data_AF-A0A2N6NTM9-F1
#
_entry.id   AF-A0A2N6NTM9-F1
#
_cell.length_a   1.000
_cell.length_b   1.000
_cell.length_c   1.000
_cell.angle_alpha   90.00
_cell.angle_beta   90.00
_cell.angle_gamma   90.00
#
_symmetry.space_group_name_H-M   'P 1'
#
loop_
_entity.id
_entity.type
_entity.pdbx_description
1 polymer ?
#
loop_
_entity_poly.entity_id
_entity_poly.type
_entity_poly.pdbx_seq_one_letter_code
_entity_poly.pdbx_strand_id
1 'polypeptide(L)'
;MSTRPRSVPPASTSRVTRSHAAAAAAATASSSSSLIAVHRSSTITAAKSTTTDAAPPTSTSTTAGASRLAAQADALAKMTLEMNLRTVGKQADRLERDLRILVQATARDAAFRAQHETRLQDLWKEILAVKAHLAAARDRDDAARGLADEACRSEARRLAEEMRGEMAGVKEMVKGLRTALSELPSAEQMQAALSQSSVDTQDSDLNTRRETNQQQQQQQQPRSASKQSIHARIQDALRSTRRWHRDHKTTRLSDAAFCAAYLRQQSKRDAPMAVFLQRAVQRRVQARSPGRALRPRSLDDLCRLVLWADVEAVVEDVLLRDTADVEEALRG
;
A
#
# COMPACT_ATOMS: atom_id res chain seq x y z
N MET A 1 26.79 -18.16 47.58
CA MET A 1 26.90 -16.69 47.67
C MET A 1 26.40 -16.13 46.34
N SER A 2 25.10 -15.95 46.13
CA SER A 2 24.26 -14.81 46.53
C SER A 2 24.84 -13.46 46.10
N THR A 3 24.35 -12.91 44.98
CA THR A 3 23.58 -11.65 44.99
C THR A 3 22.92 -11.43 43.62
N ARG A 4 21.65 -11.05 43.69
CA ARG A 4 20.69 -10.79 42.62
C ARG A 4 20.32 -9.30 42.72
N PRO A 5 20.04 -8.60 41.61
CA PRO A 5 19.11 -7.48 41.64
C PRO A 5 17.94 -7.81 40.69
N ARG A 6 16.78 -8.21 41.19
CA ARG A 6 15.64 -7.39 41.67
C ARG A 6 15.04 -6.47 40.59
N SER A 7 14.16 -7.08 39.80
CA SER A 7 12.82 -6.63 39.40
C SER A 7 12.40 -5.19 39.75
N VAL A 8 12.06 -4.42 38.70
CA VAL A 8 11.26 -3.19 38.75
C VAL A 8 9.98 -3.42 37.91
N PRO A 9 8.78 -3.06 38.39
CA PRO A 9 7.52 -3.29 37.69
C PRO A 9 7.21 -2.19 36.65
N PRO A 10 6.45 -2.49 35.58
CA PRO A 10 5.93 -1.45 34.68
C PRO A 10 4.77 -0.70 35.34
N ALA A 11 4.83 0.63 35.27
CA ALA A 11 3.81 1.54 35.75
C ALA A 11 2.49 1.38 34.99
N SER A 12 1.41 1.20 35.75
CA SER A 12 0.03 1.34 35.30
C SER A 12 -0.18 2.71 34.67
N THR A 13 -0.52 2.74 33.37
CA THR A 13 -1.07 3.94 32.74
C THR A 13 -2.53 3.70 32.41
N SER A 14 -3.34 4.60 32.93
CA SER A 14 -4.78 4.58 33.01
C SER A 14 -5.45 4.57 31.64
N ARG A 15 -6.42 3.67 31.53
CA ARG A 15 -7.44 3.57 30.48
C ARG A 15 -8.25 4.87 30.41
N VAL A 16 -8.05 5.67 29.36
CA VAL A 16 -8.98 6.73 28.97
C VAL A 16 -9.76 6.26 27.75
N THR A 17 -10.98 5.77 27.99
CA THR A 17 -12.00 5.61 26.95
C THR A 17 -12.53 7.00 26.61
N ARG A 18 -12.15 7.57 25.46
CA ARG A 18 -12.81 8.77 24.91
C ARG A 18 -13.52 8.43 23.61
N SER A 19 -14.83 8.43 23.74
CA SER A 19 -15.91 8.47 22.76
C SER A 19 -15.58 9.31 21.52
N HIS A 20 -15.29 8.63 20.40
CA HIS A 20 -15.35 9.21 19.05
C HIS A 20 -16.59 8.66 18.32
N ALA A 21 -17.75 9.21 18.65
CA ALA A 21 -19.02 8.97 17.95
C ALA A 21 -19.77 10.27 17.61
N ALA A 22 -19.10 11.43 17.62
CA ALA A 22 -19.75 12.73 17.38
C ALA A 22 -18.97 13.65 16.42
N ALA A 23 -18.23 13.09 15.45
CA ALA A 23 -17.49 13.88 14.46
C ALA A 23 -17.82 13.55 12.99
N ALA A 24 -18.73 12.61 12.73
CA ALA A 24 -19.11 12.19 11.36
C ALA A 24 -20.51 12.65 10.92
N ALA A 25 -21.21 13.46 11.73
CA ALA A 25 -22.54 14.00 11.40
C ALA A 25 -22.55 15.52 11.12
N ALA A 26 -21.38 16.16 11.04
CA ALA A 26 -21.27 17.61 10.84
C ALA A 26 -20.83 18.03 9.41
N ALA A 27 -20.63 17.08 8.49
CA ALA A 27 -20.09 17.36 7.15
C ALA A 27 -21.14 17.31 6.00
N THR A 28 -22.43 17.15 6.29
CA THR A 28 -23.49 17.05 5.27
C THR A 28 -24.69 17.98 5.52
N ALA A 29 -24.46 19.16 6.10
CA ALA A 29 -25.45 20.23 6.13
C ALA A 29 -24.78 21.60 5.88
N SER A 30 -24.25 21.78 4.68
CA SER A 30 -23.97 23.11 4.11
C SER A 30 -24.68 23.23 2.77
N SER A 31 -26.00 23.25 2.85
CA SER A 31 -26.87 23.84 1.83
C SER A 31 -27.88 24.70 2.58
N SER A 32 -27.59 25.99 2.68
CA SER A 32 -28.58 27.02 2.97
C SER A 32 -28.11 28.31 2.32
N SER A 33 -28.50 28.45 1.05
CA SER A 33 -28.65 29.73 0.37
C SER A 33 -29.41 30.68 1.28
N SER A 34 -28.67 31.59 1.92
CA SER A 34 -29.26 32.75 2.59
C SER A 34 -28.83 33.96 1.79
N LEU A 35 -29.69 34.29 0.83
CA LEU A 35 -29.65 35.52 0.06
C LEU A 35 -29.45 36.70 1.02
N ILE A 36 -28.49 37.56 0.66
CA ILE A 36 -28.27 38.87 1.27
C ILE A 36 -29.54 39.69 1.04
N ALA A 37 -30.47 39.63 1.99
CA ALA A 37 -31.59 40.55 2.07
C ALA A 37 -31.12 41.79 2.82
N VAL A 38 -30.79 42.81 2.03
CA VAL A 38 -30.55 44.20 2.42
C VAL A 38 -31.54 44.61 3.52
N HIS A 39 -31.03 44.93 4.70
CA HIS A 39 -31.85 45.49 5.77
C HIS A 39 -32.48 46.80 5.27
N ARG A 40 -33.82 46.81 5.25
CA ARG A 40 -34.64 48.00 5.00
C ARG A 40 -34.18 49.13 5.91
N SER A 41 -33.78 50.24 5.29
CA SER A 41 -33.71 51.55 5.92
C SER A 41 -34.98 51.81 6.73
N SER A 42 -34.84 51.97 8.04
CA SER A 42 -35.87 52.66 8.82
C SER A 42 -35.76 54.14 8.47
N THR A 43 -36.52 54.56 7.47
CA THR A 43 -36.80 55.96 7.20
C THR A 43 -37.49 56.53 8.44
N ILE A 44 -36.78 57.38 9.16
CA ILE A 44 -37.37 58.30 10.13
C ILE A 44 -38.36 59.15 9.33
N THR A 45 -39.65 58.90 9.51
CA THR A 45 -40.70 59.77 8.97
C THR A 45 -40.63 61.09 9.71
N ALA A 46 -40.03 62.08 9.07
CA ALA A 46 -40.14 63.48 9.42
C ALA A 46 -41.64 63.86 9.37
N ALA A 47 -42.19 64.21 10.53
CA ALA A 47 -43.53 64.79 10.61
C ALA A 47 -43.51 66.16 9.91
N LYS A 48 -44.11 66.22 8.72
CA LYS A 48 -44.40 67.45 8.00
C LYS A 48 -45.59 68.13 8.68
N SER A 49 -45.32 69.16 9.47
CA SER A 49 -46.33 70.06 10.01
C SER A 49 -46.94 70.88 8.88
N THR A 50 -48.21 70.61 8.54
CA THR A 50 -49.04 71.53 7.78
C THR A 50 -49.54 72.62 8.73
N THR A 51 -49.15 73.85 8.43
CA THR A 51 -49.54 75.10 9.08
C THR A 51 -51.06 75.27 9.05
N THR A 52 -51.65 75.48 10.23
CA THR A 52 -52.97 76.08 10.41
C THR A 52 -52.71 77.49 10.94
N ASP A 53 -53.15 78.52 10.22
CA ASP A 53 -53.00 79.92 10.61
C ASP A 53 -54.37 80.49 10.97
N ALA A 54 -54.58 80.79 12.25
CA ALA A 54 -55.59 81.74 12.74
C ALA A 54 -55.40 82.03 14.25
N ALA A 55 -54.81 83.20 14.53
CA ALA A 55 -54.92 84.07 15.70
C ALA A 55 -54.44 83.61 17.11
N PRO A 56 -53.71 84.45 17.87
CA PRO A 56 -53.22 84.11 19.21
C PRO A 56 -54.21 84.56 20.30
N PRO A 57 -54.45 83.75 21.35
CA PRO A 57 -54.79 84.29 22.64
C PRO A 57 -53.52 84.43 23.48
N THR A 58 -53.21 85.68 23.79
CA THR A 58 -52.30 86.13 24.84
C THR A 58 -52.49 85.30 26.10
N SER A 59 -51.50 84.47 26.44
CA SER A 59 -51.41 83.83 27.75
C SER A 59 -49.96 83.60 28.13
N THR A 60 -49.48 84.46 29.01
CA THR A 60 -48.22 84.40 29.74
C THR A 60 -48.21 83.17 30.67
N SER A 61 -47.92 81.99 30.12
CA SER A 61 -47.53 80.78 30.88
C SER A 61 -46.81 79.69 30.04
N THR A 62 -46.33 80.01 28.84
CA THR A 62 -45.78 79.04 27.87
C THR A 62 -44.29 78.73 28.00
N THR A 63 -43.50 79.56 28.69
CA THR A 63 -42.05 79.34 28.86
C THR A 63 -41.70 78.20 29.80
N ALA A 64 -42.50 77.98 30.86
CA ALA A 64 -42.30 76.88 31.82
C ALA A 64 -42.70 75.50 31.25
N GLY A 65 -43.70 75.45 30.35
CA GLY A 65 -44.08 74.24 29.62
C GLY A 65 -43.04 73.83 28.58
N ALA A 66 -42.49 74.81 27.84
CA ALA A 66 -41.45 74.57 26.85
C ALA A 66 -40.13 74.08 27.47
N SER A 67 -39.73 74.62 28.62
CA SER A 67 -38.53 74.16 29.33
C SER A 67 -38.66 72.75 29.88
N ARG A 68 -39.86 72.35 30.35
CA ARG A 68 -40.14 70.98 30.81
C ARG A 68 -40.11 69.97 29.66
N LEU A 69 -40.66 70.33 28.50
CA LEU A 69 -40.60 69.49 27.30
C LEU A 69 -39.17 69.33 26.77
N ALA A 70 -38.37 70.41 26.77
CA ALA A 70 -36.96 70.35 26.42
C ALA A 70 -36.16 69.45 27.38
N ALA A 71 -36.38 69.57 28.70
CA ALA A 71 -35.74 68.71 29.70
C ALA A 71 -36.13 67.23 29.54
N GLN A 72 -37.39 66.94 29.16
CA GLN A 72 -37.86 65.59 28.87
C GLN A 72 -37.23 65.03 27.58
N ALA A 73 -37.10 65.86 26.54
CA ALA A 73 -36.43 65.48 25.29
C ALA A 73 -34.93 65.18 25.54
N ASP A 74 -34.25 66.00 26.35
CA ASP A 74 -32.86 65.78 26.75
C ASP A 74 -32.69 64.51 27.58
N ALA A 75 -33.62 64.23 28.50
CA ALA A 75 -33.61 62.99 29.29
C ALA A 75 -33.79 61.75 28.40
N LEU A 76 -34.71 61.80 27.43
CA LEU A 76 -34.90 60.73 26.46
C LEU A 76 -33.68 60.55 25.56
N ALA A 77 -33.09 61.64 25.06
CA ALA A 77 -31.88 61.59 24.24
C ALA A 77 -30.71 60.95 24.99
N LYS A 78 -30.52 61.30 26.27
CA LYS A 78 -29.50 60.68 27.13
C LYS A 78 -29.76 59.19 27.34
N MET A 79 -30.99 58.82 27.66
CA MET A 79 -31.37 57.42 27.84
C MET A 79 -31.17 56.60 26.55
N THR A 80 -31.55 57.14 25.39
CA THR A 80 -31.33 56.50 24.09
C THR A 80 -29.84 56.35 23.79
N LEU A 81 -29.03 57.37 24.09
CA LEU A 81 -27.58 57.29 23.93
C LEU A 81 -26.97 56.21 24.81
N GLU A 82 -27.34 56.14 26.10
CA GLU A 82 -26.88 55.09 27.00
C GLU A 82 -27.29 53.69 26.54
N MET A 83 -28.53 53.53 26.07
CA MET A 83 -29.01 52.26 25.53
C MET A 83 -28.22 51.84 24.28
N ASN A 84 -27.95 52.78 23.39
CA ASN A 84 -27.15 52.55 22.19
C ASN A 84 -25.71 52.18 22.56
N LEU A 85 -25.08 52.89 23.52
CA LEU A 85 -23.73 52.59 23.99
C LEU A 85 -23.65 51.19 24.61
N ARG A 86 -24.65 50.78 25.41
CA ARG A 86 -24.71 49.40 25.94
C ARG A 86 -24.87 48.36 24.83
N THR A 87 -25.64 48.67 23.79
CA THR A 87 -25.86 47.77 22.66
C THR A 87 -24.59 47.62 21.81
N VAL A 88 -23.93 48.73 21.51
CA VAL A 88 -22.64 48.75 20.80
C VAL A 88 -21.56 48.06 21.62
N GLY A 89 -21.51 48.30 22.94
CA GLY A 89 -20.58 47.60 23.84
C GLY A 89 -20.75 46.08 23.78
N LYS A 90 -21.99 45.58 23.89
CA LYS A 90 -22.27 44.14 23.74
C LYS A 90 -21.87 43.58 22.37
N GLN A 91 -22.06 44.35 21.30
CA GLN A 91 -21.63 43.97 19.96
C GLN A 91 -20.11 43.93 19.84
N ALA A 92 -19.41 44.93 20.39
CA ALA A 92 -17.96 44.99 20.43
C ALA A 92 -17.37 43.79 21.20
N ASP A 93 -17.91 43.46 22.38
CA ASP A 93 -17.47 42.30 23.17
C ASP A 93 -17.69 40.98 22.42
N ARG A 94 -18.76 40.89 21.63
CA ARG A 94 -19.04 39.72 20.81
C ARG A 94 -18.03 39.60 19.67
N LEU A 95 -17.80 40.69 18.94
CA LEU A 95 -16.83 40.74 17.86
C LEU A 95 -15.41 40.43 18.37
N GLU A 96 -15.05 40.94 19.54
CA GLU A 96 -13.75 40.67 20.16
C GLU A 96 -13.59 39.17 20.49
N ARG A 97 -14.62 38.51 21.02
CA ARG A 97 -14.63 37.06 21.24
C ARG A 97 -14.52 36.28 19.93
N ASP A 98 -15.27 36.67 18.92
CA ASP A 98 -15.25 36.00 17.61
C ASP A 98 -13.88 36.16 16.92
N LEU A 99 -13.25 37.34 17.01
CA LEU A 99 -11.89 37.58 16.53
C LEU A 99 -10.85 36.74 17.27
N ARG A 100 -10.94 36.61 18.59
CA ARG A 100 -10.04 35.75 19.36
C ARG A 100 -10.14 34.29 18.92
N ILE A 101 -11.36 33.80 18.69
CA ILE A 101 -11.59 32.43 18.21
C ILE A 101 -10.97 32.25 16.82
N LEU A 102 -11.19 33.21 15.92
CA LEU A 102 -10.64 33.17 14.57
C LEU A 102 -9.11 33.16 14.58
N VAL A 103 -8.47 34.07 15.33
CA VAL A 103 -7.00 34.12 15.47
C VAL A 103 -6.45 32.80 15.99
N GLN A 104 -7.09 32.19 16.99
CA GLN A 104 -6.66 30.89 17.50
C GLN A 104 -6.83 29.77 16.46
N ALA A 105 -7.91 29.78 15.69
CA ALA A 105 -8.11 28.81 14.60
C ALA A 105 -7.01 28.98 13.54
N THR A 106 -6.76 30.21 13.09
CA THR A 106 -5.71 30.52 12.11
C THR A 106 -4.31 30.15 12.62
N ALA A 107 -4.02 30.39 13.90
CA ALA A 107 -2.75 29.99 14.52
C ALA A 107 -2.57 28.47 14.52
N ARG A 108 -3.63 27.71 14.84
CA ARG A 108 -3.59 26.23 14.76
C ARG A 108 -3.39 25.76 13.33
N ASP A 109 -4.05 26.39 12.35
CA ASP A 109 -3.89 26.07 10.93
C ASP A 109 -2.46 26.35 10.45
N ALA A 110 -1.88 27.49 10.84
CA ALA A 110 -0.50 27.83 10.50
C ALA A 110 0.50 26.84 11.11
N ALA A 111 0.32 26.46 12.37
CA ALA A 111 1.15 25.45 13.03
C ALA A 111 1.02 24.07 12.37
N PHE A 112 -0.20 23.67 12.00
CA PHE A 112 -0.46 22.44 11.27
C PHE A 112 0.25 22.43 9.90
N ARG A 113 0.14 23.52 9.13
CA ARG A 113 0.84 23.64 7.85
C ARG A 113 2.35 23.54 8.01
N ALA A 114 2.92 24.24 8.99
CA ALA A 114 4.36 24.19 9.26
C ALA A 114 4.82 22.76 9.61
N GLN A 115 4.10 22.06 10.48
CA GLN A 115 4.42 20.66 10.81
C GLN A 115 4.32 19.73 9.60
N HIS A 116 3.30 19.91 8.77
CA HIS A 116 3.12 19.13 7.55
C HIS A 116 4.22 19.40 6.53
N GLU A 117 4.64 20.65 6.38
CA GLU A 117 5.72 21.04 5.48
C GLU A 117 7.07 20.46 5.94
N THR A 118 7.39 20.55 7.24
CA THR A 118 8.60 19.92 7.79
C THR A 118 8.61 18.42 7.55
N ARG A 119 7.48 17.73 7.81
CA ARG A 119 7.37 16.30 7.55
C ARG A 119 7.57 15.95 6.07
N LEU A 120 7.02 16.74 5.16
CA LEU A 120 7.22 16.54 3.72
C LEU A 120 8.68 16.72 3.33
N GLN A 121 9.35 17.73 3.87
CA GLN A 121 10.78 17.95 3.63
C GLN A 121 11.64 16.79 4.13
N ASP A 122 11.34 16.25 5.32
CA ASP A 122 12.08 15.13 5.89
C ASP A 122 11.89 13.84 5.08
N LEU A 123 10.65 13.55 4.66
CA LEU A 123 10.37 12.45 3.74
C LEU A 123 11.11 12.62 2.40
N TRP A 124 11.20 13.85 1.90
CA TRP A 124 11.93 14.12 0.66
C TRP A 124 13.43 13.85 0.80
N LYS A 125 14.03 14.27 1.92
CA LYS A 125 15.44 13.96 2.23
C LYS A 125 15.66 12.45 2.37
N GLU A 126 14.76 11.74 3.03
CA GLU A 126 14.83 10.28 3.17
C GLU A 126 14.74 9.58 1.81
N ILE A 127 13.81 9.97 0.95
CA ILE A 127 13.69 9.43 -0.41
C ILE A 127 14.97 9.66 -1.21
N LEU A 128 15.57 10.85 -1.11
CA LEU A 128 16.84 11.15 -1.79
C LEU A 128 17.99 10.30 -1.24
N ALA A 129 18.06 10.12 0.08
CA ALA A 129 19.06 9.27 0.72
C ALA A 129 18.92 7.80 0.29
N VAL A 130 17.70 7.26 0.30
CA VAL A 130 17.42 5.89 -0.15
C VAL A 130 17.76 5.72 -1.62
N LYS A 131 17.42 6.68 -2.48
CA LYS A 131 17.81 6.66 -3.89
C LYS A 131 19.33 6.63 -4.08
N ALA A 132 20.06 7.45 -3.32
CA ALA A 132 21.51 7.45 -3.36
C ALA A 132 22.10 6.12 -2.88
N HIS A 133 21.55 5.53 -1.81
CA HIS A 133 21.97 4.22 -1.32
C HIS A 133 21.70 3.09 -2.33
N LEU A 134 20.55 3.11 -3.01
CA LEU A 134 20.21 2.14 -4.04
C LEU A 134 21.11 2.27 -5.27
N ALA A 135 21.43 3.50 -5.69
CA ALA A 135 22.39 3.73 -6.77
C ALA A 135 23.78 3.19 -6.40
N ALA A 136 24.27 3.51 -5.20
CA ALA A 136 25.55 3.00 -4.73
C ALA A 136 25.58 1.47 -4.57
N ALA A 137 24.46 0.85 -4.16
CA ALA A 137 24.36 -0.61 -4.09
C ALA A 137 24.40 -1.23 -5.49
N ARG A 138 23.68 -0.65 -6.45
CA ARG A 138 23.69 -1.09 -7.85
C ARG A 138 25.09 -1.01 -8.47
N ASP A 139 25.79 0.10 -8.26
CA ASP A 139 27.15 0.27 -8.80
C ASP A 139 28.12 -0.78 -8.21
N ARG A 140 27.96 -1.13 -6.93
CA ARG A 140 28.75 -2.21 -6.29
C ARG A 140 28.41 -3.58 -6.86
N ASP A 141 27.13 -3.88 -7.08
CA ASP A 141 26.69 -5.15 -7.64
C ASP A 141 27.18 -5.32 -9.09
N ASP A 142 27.12 -4.25 -9.89
CA ASP A 142 27.60 -4.23 -11.27
C ASP A 142 29.14 -4.38 -11.32
N ALA A 143 29.87 -3.72 -10.41
CA ALA A 143 31.32 -3.90 -10.27
C ALA A 143 31.70 -5.33 -9.84
N ALA A 144 30.98 -5.90 -8.88
CA ALA A 144 31.21 -7.27 -8.40
C ALA A 144 30.95 -8.31 -9.51
N ARG A 145 29.88 -8.11 -10.30
CA ARG A 145 29.60 -8.94 -11.49
C ARG A 145 30.70 -8.84 -12.53
N GLY A 146 31.16 -7.63 -12.84
CA GLY A 146 32.26 -7.42 -13.79
C GLY A 146 33.56 -8.13 -13.38
N LEU A 147 33.89 -8.11 -12.08
CA LEU A 147 35.06 -8.83 -11.55
C LEU A 147 34.88 -10.36 -11.64
N ALA A 148 33.69 -10.88 -11.32
CA ALA A 148 33.39 -12.30 -11.41
C ALA A 148 33.45 -12.82 -12.86
N ASP A 149 32.91 -12.05 -13.81
CA ASP A 149 32.95 -12.38 -15.24
C ASP A 149 34.38 -12.37 -15.79
N GLU A 150 35.22 -11.40 -15.37
CA GLU A 150 36.62 -11.37 -15.79
C GLU A 150 37.43 -12.54 -15.21
N ALA A 151 37.21 -12.88 -13.94
CA ALA A 151 37.84 -14.04 -13.32
C ALA A 151 37.45 -15.35 -14.07
N CYS A 152 36.15 -15.55 -14.33
CA CYS A 152 35.66 -16.71 -15.09
C CYS A 152 36.27 -16.79 -16.49
N ARG A 153 36.36 -15.66 -17.22
CA ARG A 153 36.99 -15.61 -18.55
C ARG A 153 38.49 -15.94 -18.48
N SER A 154 39.18 -15.47 -17.44
CA SER A 154 40.61 -15.76 -17.27
C SER A 154 40.87 -17.23 -16.97
N GLU A 155 40.05 -17.87 -16.13
CA GLU A 155 40.14 -19.30 -15.83
C GLU A 155 39.82 -20.16 -17.06
N ALA A 156 38.78 -19.80 -17.81
CA ALA A 156 38.44 -20.49 -19.05
C ALA A 156 39.58 -20.41 -20.09
N ARG A 157 40.25 -19.27 -20.22
CA ARG A 157 41.45 -19.13 -21.08
C ARG A 157 42.59 -20.02 -20.59
N ARG A 158 42.86 -20.02 -19.28
CA ARG A 158 43.91 -20.85 -18.67
C ARG A 158 43.67 -22.34 -18.94
N LEU A 159 42.44 -22.80 -18.75
CA LEU A 159 42.04 -24.19 -19.00
C LEU A 159 42.20 -24.55 -20.49
N ALA A 160 41.83 -23.65 -21.40
CA ALA A 160 41.97 -23.87 -22.83
C ALA A 160 43.45 -23.96 -23.27
N GLU A 161 44.34 -23.17 -22.65
CA GLU A 161 45.78 -23.28 -22.89
C GLU A 161 46.36 -24.58 -22.33
N GLU A 162 45.92 -24.99 -21.14
CA GLU A 162 46.29 -26.25 -20.51
C GLU A 162 45.89 -27.46 -21.38
N MET A 163 44.62 -27.53 -21.80
CA MET A 163 44.14 -28.57 -22.72
C MET A 163 44.88 -28.57 -24.06
N ARG A 164 45.22 -27.38 -24.60
CA ARG A 164 46.01 -27.28 -25.83
C ARG A 164 47.42 -27.84 -25.64
N GLY A 165 48.04 -27.56 -24.49
CA GLY A 165 49.33 -28.13 -24.12
C GLY A 165 49.28 -29.65 -23.99
N GLU A 166 48.27 -30.17 -23.30
CA GLU A 166 48.06 -31.62 -23.15
C GLU A 166 47.81 -32.30 -24.50
N MET A 167 46.94 -31.73 -25.35
CA MET A 167 46.69 -32.24 -26.71
C MET A 167 47.96 -32.23 -27.57
N ALA A 168 48.79 -31.18 -27.46
CA ALA A 168 50.08 -31.14 -28.13
C ALA A 168 51.01 -32.24 -27.63
N GLY A 169 51.04 -32.48 -26.31
CA GLY A 169 51.78 -33.60 -25.70
C GLY A 169 51.29 -34.96 -26.19
N VAL A 170 49.98 -35.20 -26.22
CA VAL A 170 49.38 -36.44 -26.77
C VAL A 170 49.74 -36.60 -28.24
N LYS A 171 49.69 -35.53 -29.03
CA LYS A 171 50.06 -35.57 -30.45
C LYS A 171 51.53 -35.98 -30.64
N GLU A 172 52.44 -35.45 -29.82
CA GLU A 172 53.84 -35.86 -29.85
C GLU A 172 54.04 -37.31 -29.38
N MET A 173 53.33 -37.76 -28.35
CA MET A 173 53.35 -39.17 -27.92
C MET A 173 52.86 -40.11 -29.03
N VAL A 174 51.74 -39.77 -29.71
CA VAL A 174 51.22 -40.56 -30.84
C VAL A 174 52.19 -40.55 -32.02
N LYS A 175 52.86 -39.43 -32.28
CA LYS A 175 53.91 -39.33 -33.29
C LYS A 175 55.11 -40.21 -32.93
N GLY A 176 55.52 -40.23 -31.66
CA GLY A 176 56.55 -41.12 -31.13
C GLY A 176 56.18 -42.60 -31.23
N LEU A 177 54.92 -42.96 -30.92
CA LEU A 177 54.41 -44.32 -31.12
C LEU A 177 54.39 -44.70 -32.59
N ARG A 178 54.01 -43.77 -33.48
CA ARG A 178 54.04 -44.00 -34.94
C ARG A 178 55.46 -44.25 -35.43
N THR A 179 56.45 -43.49 -34.95
CA THR A 179 57.85 -43.73 -35.31
C THR A 179 58.36 -45.06 -34.76
N ALA A 180 58.00 -45.42 -33.53
CA ALA A 180 58.32 -46.73 -32.95
C ALA A 180 57.64 -47.89 -33.71
N LEU A 181 56.38 -47.70 -34.15
CA LEU A 181 55.67 -48.66 -35.00
C LEU A 181 56.30 -48.79 -36.40
N SER A 182 56.90 -47.73 -36.95
CA SER A 182 57.64 -47.81 -38.21
C SER A 182 59.03 -48.44 -38.07
N GLU A 183 59.56 -48.52 -36.85
CA GLU A 183 60.79 -49.24 -36.51
C GLU A 183 60.54 -50.70 -36.14
N LEU A 184 59.27 -51.13 -36.02
CA LEU A 184 58.95 -52.55 -35.89
C LEU A 184 59.26 -53.30 -37.19
N PRO A 185 59.78 -54.55 -37.10
CA PRO A 185 60.07 -55.34 -38.28
C PRO A 185 58.80 -55.73 -39.05
N SER A 186 58.97 -55.95 -40.34
CA SER A 186 57.95 -56.33 -41.33
C SER A 186 57.00 -57.44 -40.85
N ALA A 187 55.73 -57.36 -41.28
CA ALA A 187 54.58 -58.18 -40.89
C ALA A 187 54.76 -59.71 -40.99
N GLU A 188 55.79 -60.19 -41.69
CA GLU A 188 56.14 -61.61 -41.73
C GLU A 188 56.70 -62.14 -40.39
N GLN A 189 57.29 -61.28 -39.54
CA GLN A 189 57.90 -61.70 -38.27
C GLN A 189 56.91 -61.71 -37.08
N MET A 190 55.80 -60.97 -37.16
CA MET A 190 54.78 -60.92 -36.10
C MET A 190 53.68 -61.97 -36.23
N GLN A 191 53.51 -62.59 -37.40
CA GLN A 191 52.53 -63.67 -37.60
C GLN A 191 52.90 -64.95 -36.82
N ALA A 192 54.15 -65.08 -36.38
CA ALA A 192 54.61 -66.20 -35.56
C ALA A 192 54.25 -66.07 -34.06
N ALA A 193 53.76 -64.92 -33.59
CA ALA A 193 53.51 -64.67 -32.16
C ALA A 193 52.01 -64.61 -31.75
N LEU A 194 51.08 -64.63 -32.71
CA LEU A 194 49.64 -64.43 -32.45
C LEU A 194 48.77 -65.68 -32.63
N SER A 195 49.36 -66.86 -32.85
CA SER A 195 48.61 -68.12 -33.01
C SER A 195 48.09 -68.75 -31.71
N GLN A 196 47.93 -68.00 -30.62
CA GLN A 196 47.35 -68.51 -29.38
C GLN A 196 46.47 -67.46 -28.70
N SER A 197 45.19 -67.37 -29.11
CA SER A 197 44.04 -67.16 -28.21
C SER A 197 42.78 -66.88 -29.05
N SER A 198 42.01 -67.94 -29.25
CA SER A 198 40.60 -67.91 -29.65
C SER A 198 39.72 -67.46 -28.47
N VAL A 199 38.59 -66.81 -28.72
CA VAL A 199 37.22 -67.33 -28.44
C VAL A 199 36.19 -66.20 -28.62
N ASP A 200 35.16 -66.53 -29.39
CA ASP A 200 33.87 -65.86 -29.63
C ASP A 200 33.15 -65.34 -28.38
N THR A 201 32.18 -64.43 -28.56
CA THR A 201 30.78 -64.59 -28.09
C THR A 201 29.93 -63.42 -28.62
N GLN A 202 29.04 -63.71 -29.58
CA GLN A 202 27.76 -63.01 -29.76
C GLN A 202 26.85 -63.38 -28.58
N ASP A 203 26.02 -62.47 -28.05
CA ASP A 203 24.55 -62.64 -28.09
C ASP A 203 23.74 -61.50 -27.41
N SER A 204 22.59 -61.21 -28.05
CA SER A 204 21.25 -60.99 -27.51
C SER A 204 20.86 -59.84 -26.55
N ASP A 205 20.04 -58.95 -27.12
CA ASP A 205 18.58 -58.77 -26.88
C ASP A 205 17.98 -58.16 -25.59
N LEU A 206 17.24 -57.07 -25.87
CA LEU A 206 15.81 -56.81 -25.62
C LEU A 206 15.19 -56.77 -24.22
N ASN A 207 14.29 -55.79 -24.14
CA ASN A 207 13.05 -55.70 -23.35
C ASN A 207 13.15 -55.33 -21.87
N THR A 208 12.42 -54.28 -21.48
CA THR A 208 11.20 -54.47 -20.66
C THR A 208 10.35 -53.19 -20.61
N ARG A 209 9.23 -53.32 -21.32
CA ARG A 209 7.91 -52.69 -21.12
C ARG A 209 7.48 -52.63 -19.65
N ARG A 210 6.90 -51.51 -19.20
CA ARG A 210 5.59 -51.52 -18.50
C ARG A 210 5.02 -50.12 -18.22
N GLU A 211 3.81 -49.95 -18.76
CA GLU A 211 2.78 -48.99 -18.39
C GLU A 211 2.29 -49.25 -16.97
N THR A 212 1.86 -48.21 -16.25
CA THR A 212 0.74 -48.29 -15.32
C THR A 212 -0.05 -46.99 -15.25
N ASN A 213 -1.34 -47.15 -15.54
CA ASN A 213 -2.48 -46.28 -15.24
C ASN A 213 -2.41 -45.60 -13.87
N GLN A 214 -2.84 -44.34 -13.80
CA GLN A 214 -3.66 -43.88 -12.67
C GLN A 214 -4.88 -43.10 -13.16
N GLN A 215 -6.03 -43.62 -12.74
CA GLN A 215 -7.38 -43.11 -12.93
C GLN A 215 -7.70 -42.01 -11.91
N GLN A 216 -8.53 -41.08 -12.38
CA GLN A 216 -9.67 -40.46 -11.68
C GLN A 216 -9.42 -39.64 -10.40
N GLN A 217 -9.81 -38.37 -10.47
CA GLN A 217 -10.82 -37.84 -9.56
C GLN A 217 -11.59 -36.66 -10.18
N GLN A 218 -12.87 -36.90 -10.43
CA GLN A 218 -13.89 -35.89 -10.69
C GLN A 218 -14.15 -35.08 -9.43
N GLN A 219 -14.26 -33.74 -9.53
CA GLN A 219 -15.04 -32.95 -8.58
C GLN A 219 -15.51 -31.61 -9.20
N GLN A 220 -16.82 -31.59 -9.47
CA GLN A 220 -17.76 -30.47 -9.27
C GLN A 220 -17.40 -29.10 -9.87
N GLN A 221 -17.89 -28.85 -11.08
CA GLN A 221 -17.96 -27.52 -11.70
C GLN A 221 -19.12 -26.68 -11.13
N PRO A 222 -18.86 -25.45 -10.65
CA PRO A 222 -19.86 -24.40 -10.67
C PRO A 222 -19.89 -23.78 -12.08
N ARG A 223 -21.05 -23.91 -12.73
CA ARG A 223 -21.36 -23.33 -14.04
C ARG A 223 -21.27 -21.79 -13.98
N SER A 224 -20.26 -21.20 -14.63
CA SER A 224 -20.31 -19.88 -15.31
C SER A 224 -18.93 -19.33 -15.71
N ALA A 225 -17.83 -19.78 -15.11
CA ALA A 225 -16.47 -19.31 -15.44
C ALA A 225 -15.87 -19.95 -16.72
N SER A 226 -16.41 -21.06 -17.22
CA SER A 226 -15.83 -21.82 -18.35
C SER A 226 -16.00 -21.15 -19.73
N LYS A 227 -16.66 -20.00 -19.80
CA LYS A 227 -16.90 -19.25 -21.06
C LYS A 227 -16.00 -18.02 -21.22
N GLN A 228 -15.27 -17.63 -20.17
CA GLN A 228 -14.39 -16.47 -20.19
C GLN A 228 -12.95 -16.90 -20.47
N SER A 229 -12.24 -16.14 -21.30
CA SER A 229 -10.81 -16.38 -21.51
C SER A 229 -10.04 -16.26 -20.20
N ILE A 230 -8.94 -17.00 -20.06
CA ILE A 230 -8.10 -16.96 -18.84
C ILE A 230 -7.64 -15.53 -18.53
N HIS A 231 -7.25 -14.78 -19.56
CA HIS A 231 -6.91 -13.37 -19.44
C HIS A 231 -8.06 -12.52 -18.88
N ALA A 232 -9.30 -12.75 -19.34
CA ALA A 232 -10.46 -12.03 -18.79
C ALA A 232 -10.67 -12.35 -17.31
N ARG A 233 -10.49 -13.61 -16.90
CA ARG A 233 -10.59 -14.05 -15.50
C ARG A 233 -9.53 -13.40 -14.61
N ILE A 234 -8.28 -13.29 -15.10
CA ILE A 234 -7.19 -12.59 -14.41
C ILE A 234 -7.52 -11.10 -14.24
N GLN A 235 -7.93 -10.42 -15.31
CA GLN A 235 -8.31 -9.00 -15.24
C GLN A 235 -9.49 -8.75 -14.29
N ASP A 236 -10.44 -9.66 -14.28
CA ASP A 236 -11.60 -9.62 -13.39
C ASP A 236 -11.24 -9.81 -11.92
N ALA A 237 -10.29 -10.71 -11.64
CA ALA A 237 -9.69 -10.89 -10.32
C ALA A 237 -8.97 -9.61 -9.88
N LEU A 238 -8.13 -9.02 -10.74
CA LEU A 238 -7.42 -7.76 -10.46
C LEU A 238 -8.36 -6.59 -10.14
N ARG A 239 -9.43 -6.40 -10.94
CA ARG A 239 -10.44 -5.38 -10.66
C ARG A 239 -11.14 -5.61 -9.33
N SER A 240 -11.44 -6.88 -9.01
CA SER A 240 -12.00 -7.28 -7.71
C SER A 240 -11.04 -6.89 -6.59
N THR A 241 -9.78 -7.31 -6.66
CA THR A 241 -8.78 -7.02 -5.62
C THR A 241 -8.60 -5.52 -5.41
N ARG A 242 -8.56 -4.72 -6.49
CA ARG A 242 -8.49 -3.25 -6.38
C ARG A 242 -9.70 -2.65 -5.65
N ARG A 243 -10.91 -3.14 -5.93
CA ARG A 243 -12.13 -2.72 -5.22
C ARG A 243 -12.03 -3.09 -3.74
N TRP A 244 -11.70 -4.34 -3.44
CA TRP A 244 -11.52 -4.81 -2.07
C TRP A 244 -10.40 -4.07 -1.33
N HIS A 245 -9.31 -3.68 -1.99
CA HIS A 245 -8.24 -2.88 -1.38
C HIS A 245 -8.72 -1.48 -1.00
N ARG A 246 -9.61 -0.86 -1.78
CA ARG A 246 -10.24 0.41 -1.38
C ARG A 246 -11.16 0.21 -0.18
N ASP A 247 -11.94 -0.87 -0.16
CA ASP A 247 -12.83 -1.22 0.95
C ASP A 247 -12.05 -1.54 2.24
N HIS A 248 -10.86 -2.14 2.12
CA HIS A 248 -9.98 -2.43 3.26
C HIS A 248 -9.52 -1.17 4.00
N LYS A 249 -9.31 -0.05 3.28
CA LYS A 249 -8.87 1.21 3.90
C LYS A 249 -9.92 1.86 4.80
N THR A 250 -11.20 1.54 4.57
CA THR A 250 -12.32 2.14 5.31
C THR A 250 -13.03 1.14 6.22
N THR A 251 -12.72 -0.15 6.10
CA THR A 251 -13.31 -1.20 6.92
C THR A 251 -12.82 -1.13 8.36
N ARG A 252 -13.67 -1.58 9.29
CA ARG A 252 -13.33 -1.80 10.71
C ARG A 252 -13.13 -3.28 11.04
N LEU A 253 -13.23 -4.15 10.05
CA LEU A 253 -13.02 -5.59 10.21
C LEU A 253 -11.53 -5.87 10.46
N SER A 254 -11.25 -6.92 11.24
CA SER A 254 -9.88 -7.43 11.33
C SER A 254 -9.44 -8.00 9.98
N ASP A 255 -8.14 -7.95 9.70
CA ASP A 255 -7.56 -8.51 8.48
C ASP A 255 -7.96 -9.97 8.25
N ALA A 256 -8.02 -10.77 9.32
CA ALA A 256 -8.45 -12.16 9.22
C ALA A 256 -9.90 -12.31 8.73
N ALA A 257 -10.83 -11.54 9.28
CA ALA A 257 -12.24 -11.57 8.87
C ALA A 257 -12.40 -11.00 7.44
N PHE A 258 -11.63 -9.96 7.11
CA PHE A 258 -11.66 -9.32 5.80
C PHE A 258 -11.10 -10.24 4.70
N CYS A 259 -9.95 -10.88 4.92
CA CYS A 259 -9.34 -11.82 3.99
C CYS A 259 -10.24 -13.04 3.77
N ALA A 260 -10.88 -13.56 4.83
CA ALA A 260 -11.83 -14.66 4.71
C ALA A 260 -13.05 -14.25 3.85
N ALA A 261 -13.59 -13.04 4.05
CA ALA A 261 -14.69 -12.52 3.24
C ALA A 261 -14.29 -12.35 1.77
N TYR A 262 -13.11 -11.80 1.49
CA TYR A 262 -12.58 -11.65 0.14
C TYR A 262 -12.41 -13.00 -0.56
N LEU A 263 -11.73 -13.97 0.07
CA LEU A 263 -11.47 -15.28 -0.53
C LEU A 263 -12.76 -16.09 -0.73
N ARG A 264 -13.75 -15.97 0.16
CA ARG A 264 -15.09 -16.55 -0.03
C ARG A 264 -15.84 -15.88 -1.18
N GLN A 265 -15.71 -14.56 -1.34
CA GLN A 265 -16.34 -13.87 -2.45
C GLN A 265 -15.68 -14.25 -3.78
N GLN A 266 -14.35 -14.40 -3.78
CA GLN A 266 -13.61 -14.84 -4.95
C GLN A 266 -13.96 -16.28 -5.31
N SER A 267 -14.11 -17.19 -4.35
CA SER A 267 -14.47 -18.58 -4.64
C SER A 267 -15.87 -18.73 -5.22
N LYS A 268 -16.80 -17.85 -4.84
CA LYS A 268 -18.14 -17.77 -5.46
C LYS A 268 -18.08 -17.32 -6.93
N ARG A 269 -17.14 -16.44 -7.28
CA ARG A 269 -16.99 -15.88 -8.63
C ARG A 269 -16.17 -16.79 -9.54
N ASP A 270 -15.06 -17.30 -9.02
CA ASP A 270 -14.09 -18.13 -9.72
C ASP A 270 -13.39 -19.06 -8.70
N ALA A 271 -13.93 -20.26 -8.55
CA ALA A 271 -13.42 -21.24 -7.60
C ALA A 271 -11.97 -21.68 -7.90
N PRO A 272 -11.58 -22.00 -9.16
CA PRO A 272 -10.19 -22.31 -9.48
C PRO A 272 -9.22 -21.16 -9.14
N MET A 273 -9.57 -19.92 -9.49
CA MET A 273 -8.74 -18.75 -9.16
C MET A 273 -8.61 -18.55 -7.65
N ALA A 274 -9.70 -18.75 -6.89
CA ALA A 274 -9.67 -18.64 -5.44
C ALA A 274 -8.79 -19.69 -4.78
N VAL A 275 -8.83 -20.95 -5.25
CA VAL A 275 -7.96 -22.03 -4.74
C VAL A 275 -6.50 -21.72 -5.05
N PHE A 276 -6.21 -21.24 -6.26
CA PHE A 276 -4.87 -20.83 -6.64
C PHE A 276 -4.34 -19.72 -5.72
N LEU A 277 -5.10 -18.64 -5.54
CA LEU A 277 -4.74 -17.53 -4.66
C LEU A 277 -4.57 -17.98 -3.21
N GLN A 278 -5.43 -18.86 -2.70
CA GLN A 278 -5.30 -19.44 -1.36
C GLN A 278 -3.98 -20.19 -1.18
N ARG A 279 -3.61 -21.04 -2.16
CA ARG A 279 -2.33 -21.77 -2.14
C ARG A 279 -1.14 -20.83 -2.20
N ALA A 280 -1.19 -19.81 -3.05
CA ALA A 280 -0.11 -18.82 -3.17
C ALA A 280 0.06 -17.99 -1.89
N VAL A 281 -1.04 -17.54 -1.28
CA VAL A 281 -1.03 -16.87 0.04
C VAL A 281 -0.48 -17.79 1.12
N GLN A 282 -0.90 -19.06 1.14
CA GLN A 282 -0.37 -20.03 2.10
C GLN A 282 1.14 -20.21 1.95
N ARG A 283 1.67 -20.37 0.73
CA ARG A 283 3.12 -20.46 0.46
C ARG A 283 3.88 -19.25 1.00
N ARG A 284 3.35 -18.04 0.77
CA ARG A 284 3.96 -16.80 1.27
C ARG A 284 3.98 -16.71 2.79
N VAL A 285 2.87 -17.04 3.45
CA VAL A 285 2.78 -17.02 4.92
C VAL A 285 3.71 -18.07 5.54
N GLN A 286 3.84 -19.24 4.92
CA GLN A 286 4.80 -20.27 5.34
C GLN A 286 6.24 -19.79 5.19
N ALA A 287 6.58 -19.12 4.08
CA ALA A 287 7.92 -18.56 3.86
C ALA A 287 8.33 -17.51 4.91
N ARG A 288 7.36 -16.74 5.43
CA ARG A 288 7.59 -15.79 6.53
C ARG A 288 7.87 -16.47 7.88
N SER A 289 7.45 -17.72 8.07
CA SER A 289 7.57 -18.44 9.35
C SER A 289 8.35 -19.75 9.19
N PRO A 290 9.65 -19.70 8.82
CA PRO A 290 10.47 -20.90 8.68
C PRO A 290 10.53 -21.63 10.02
N GLY A 291 10.14 -22.92 10.03
CA GLY A 291 10.13 -23.76 11.23
C GLY A 291 8.76 -24.03 11.85
N ARG A 292 7.69 -23.36 11.41
CA ARG A 292 6.30 -23.71 11.79
C ARG A 292 5.60 -24.32 10.59
N ALA A 293 5.37 -25.64 10.61
CA ALA A 293 4.53 -26.32 9.62
C ALA A 293 3.08 -25.85 9.78
N LEU A 294 2.74 -24.73 9.16
CA LEU A 294 1.39 -24.20 9.11
C LEU A 294 0.60 -25.02 8.10
N ARG A 295 -0.09 -26.05 8.59
CA ARG A 295 -1.11 -26.79 7.84
C ARG A 295 -2.50 -26.34 8.30
N PRO A 296 -2.98 -25.16 7.83
CA PRO A 296 -4.31 -24.69 8.18
C PRO A 296 -5.33 -25.74 7.75
N ARG A 297 -6.22 -26.12 8.68
CA ARG A 297 -7.27 -27.13 8.44
C ARG A 297 -8.54 -26.51 7.85
N SER A 298 -8.65 -25.19 7.91
CA SER A 298 -9.77 -24.41 7.39
C SER A 298 -9.29 -23.08 6.81
N LEU A 299 -10.13 -22.45 5.97
CA LEU A 299 -9.89 -21.10 5.46
C LEU A 299 -9.74 -20.08 6.61
N ASP A 300 -10.57 -20.21 7.65
CA ASP A 300 -10.53 -19.32 8.81
C ASP A 300 -9.22 -19.44 9.60
N ASP A 301 -8.67 -20.66 9.73
CA ASP A 301 -7.36 -20.86 10.37
C ASP A 301 -6.22 -20.25 9.55
N LEU A 302 -6.29 -20.34 8.22
CA LEU A 302 -5.34 -19.65 7.33
C LEU A 302 -5.45 -18.14 7.53
N CYS A 303 -6.67 -17.60 7.47
CA CYS A 303 -6.90 -16.15 7.51
C CYS A 303 -6.48 -15.52 8.85
N ARG A 304 -6.45 -16.25 9.97
CA ARG A 304 -5.88 -15.77 11.24
C ARG A 304 -4.39 -15.38 11.14
N LEU A 305 -3.67 -15.93 10.16
CA LEU A 305 -2.23 -15.75 9.97
C LEU A 305 -1.90 -14.88 8.75
N VAL A 306 -2.93 -14.51 7.97
CA VAL A 306 -2.83 -13.72 6.75
C VAL A 306 -3.14 -12.27 7.07
N LEU A 307 -2.26 -11.38 6.65
CA LEU A 307 -2.54 -9.94 6.60
C LEU A 307 -3.07 -9.59 5.21
N TRP A 308 -3.85 -8.51 5.10
CA TRP A 308 -4.32 -8.06 3.79
C TRP A 308 -3.15 -7.76 2.83
N ALA A 309 -2.03 -7.25 3.37
CA ALA A 309 -0.78 -7.04 2.64
C ALA A 309 -0.20 -8.33 2.01
N ASP A 310 -0.44 -9.50 2.60
CA ASP A 310 0.00 -10.78 2.03
C ASP A 310 -0.82 -11.14 0.78
N VAL A 311 -2.12 -10.87 0.82
CA VAL A 311 -3.03 -11.08 -0.31
C VAL A 311 -2.69 -10.12 -1.45
N GLU A 312 -2.45 -8.86 -1.13
CA GLU A 312 -2.02 -7.84 -2.10
C GLU A 312 -0.73 -8.23 -2.80
N ALA A 313 0.31 -8.57 -2.03
CA ALA A 313 1.59 -8.97 -2.60
C ALA A 313 1.49 -10.23 -3.47
N VAL A 314 0.69 -11.23 -3.08
CA VAL A 314 0.47 -12.42 -3.91
C VAL A 314 -0.27 -12.09 -5.20
N VAL A 315 -1.25 -11.21 -5.15
CA VAL A 315 -1.96 -10.78 -6.36
C VAL A 315 -1.01 -10.00 -7.28
N GLU A 316 -0.15 -9.15 -6.74
CA GLU A 316 0.86 -8.44 -7.55
C GLU A 316 1.88 -9.40 -8.17
N ASP A 317 2.44 -10.31 -7.37
CA ASP A 317 3.46 -11.24 -7.85
C ASP A 317 2.89 -12.21 -8.90
N VAL A 318 1.66 -12.69 -8.69
CA VAL A 318 1.15 -13.83 -9.47
C VAL A 318 0.07 -13.48 -10.49
N LEU A 319 -0.59 -12.32 -10.37
CA LEU A 319 -1.56 -11.85 -11.37
C LEU A 319 -1.05 -10.65 -12.19
N LEU A 320 0.03 -9.98 -11.77
CA LEU A 320 0.62 -8.87 -12.54
C LEU A 320 2.02 -9.16 -13.09
N ARG A 321 2.89 -9.84 -12.32
CA ARG A 321 4.29 -10.08 -12.72
C ARG A 321 4.49 -11.39 -13.47
N ASP A 322 3.98 -12.49 -12.93
CA ASP A 322 4.12 -13.81 -13.53
C ASP A 322 2.79 -14.55 -13.57
N THR A 323 2.11 -14.47 -14.72
CA THR A 323 0.81 -15.10 -14.93
C THR A 323 0.92 -16.56 -15.36
N ALA A 324 2.12 -17.10 -15.62
CA ALA A 324 2.30 -18.44 -16.17
C ALA A 324 1.71 -19.52 -15.26
N ASP A 325 2.03 -19.47 -13.97
CA ASP A 325 1.52 -20.40 -12.94
C ASP A 325 -0.02 -20.37 -12.84
N VAL A 326 -0.63 -19.19 -13.01
CA VAL A 326 -2.09 -19.02 -12.95
C VAL A 326 -2.71 -19.56 -14.22
N GLU A 327 -2.12 -19.27 -15.37
CA GLU A 327 -2.61 -19.79 -16.64
C GLU A 327 -2.57 -21.30 -16.68
N GLU A 328 -1.50 -21.93 -16.18
CA GLU A 328 -1.39 -23.38 -16.07
C GLU A 328 -2.45 -23.94 -15.11
N ALA A 329 -2.56 -23.37 -13.91
CA ALA A 329 -3.54 -23.82 -12.91
C ALA A 329 -5.01 -23.63 -13.34
N LEU A 330 -5.28 -22.68 -14.23
CA LEU A 330 -6.62 -22.40 -14.75
C LEU A 330 -6.95 -23.14 -16.06
N ARG A 331 -5.95 -23.73 -16.74
CA ARG A 331 -6.16 -24.57 -17.93
C ARG A 331 -6.72 -25.94 -17.56
N GLY A 332 -6.26 -26.53 -16.44
CA GLY A 332 -6.78 -27.79 -15.90
C GLY A 332 -6.38 -29.01 -16.73
#